data_AF-A0A6I1JDT7-F1
#
_entry.id   AF-A0A6I1JDT7-F1
#
_cell.length_a   1.000
_cell.length_b   1.000
_cell.length_c   1.000
_cell.angle_alpha   90.00
_cell.angle_beta   90.00
_cell.angle_gamma   90.00
#
_symmetry.space_group_name_H-M   'P 1'
#
loop_
_entity.id
_entity.type
_entity.pdbx_description
1 polymer ?
#
loop_
_entity_poly.entity_id
_entity_poly.type
_entity_poly.pdbx_seq_one_letter_code
_entity_poly.pdbx_strand_id
1 'polypeptide(L)'
;MRRIGLASLITLLAFGANAADVQGSRSPALTEVVPPGVGWTGVYAGLHAGYGFANTSISIPGLFGFSGLGANGWLVGGKVGADYQVAQRWVAGILAEGNLQGIDTTVSAGGLTVARVSGDLRWAIRGRLGFLLTPETLVYATAGWSQGRTTFSLTGLGSAGLLTSGWQIGGGIETRLSGNVFLHAEYVHTFTNSIGQFAPLVVRPTSGTVRVGLSYRFGMGQAHPTFAAAGRRDWSGFFAGVQGGYGFGNTSLSVPGVFEFTGIGSQGFFGGVLAGYDHHFAGTAVVAGIEADASLSAINTTLQAGGPSASVGSDWNVGARARLGYVIGGSIMPYVAAGYGWTHIRASGLGVGFGETMGGLQLAAGVETMITPNVTLRAEYVHQFNSSRPLIPGLLNYRTDSGRARVSVSWKFGGDAAVIARY
;
A
#
# COMPACT_ATOMS: atom_id res chain seq x y z
N MET A 1 -26.83 -2.15 -21.28
CA MET A 1 -26.93 -2.20 -19.81
C MET A 1 -26.60 -3.62 -19.36
N ARG A 2 -25.42 -3.86 -18.76
CA ARG A 2 -25.09 -5.14 -18.12
C ARG A 2 -24.62 -4.84 -16.71
N ARG A 3 -25.35 -5.41 -15.75
CA ARG A 3 -25.16 -5.23 -14.30
C ARG A 3 -23.86 -5.93 -13.92
N ILE A 4 -22.89 -5.17 -13.41
CA ILE A 4 -21.70 -5.72 -12.75
C ILE A 4 -22.10 -5.91 -11.29
N GLY A 5 -22.38 -7.16 -10.90
CA GLY A 5 -22.58 -7.51 -9.51
C GLY A 5 -21.25 -7.44 -8.77
N LEU A 6 -21.14 -6.50 -7.82
CA LEU A 6 -20.11 -6.56 -6.79
C LEU A 6 -20.44 -7.75 -5.87
N ALA A 7 -19.66 -8.82 -5.95
CA ALA A 7 -19.62 -9.84 -4.92
C ALA A 7 -18.57 -9.43 -3.89
N SER A 8 -19.01 -8.76 -2.83
CA SER A 8 -18.22 -8.49 -1.62
C SER A 8 -18.18 -9.75 -0.76
N LEU A 9 -17.01 -10.42 -0.72
CA LEU A 9 -16.76 -11.52 0.22
C LEU A 9 -16.09 -10.94 1.47
N ILE A 10 -16.90 -10.58 2.47
CA ILE A 10 -16.42 -10.30 3.84
C ILE A 10 -16.62 -11.58 4.63
N THR A 11 -15.55 -12.35 4.84
CA THR A 11 -15.59 -13.52 5.72
C THR A 11 -15.28 -13.04 7.15
N LEU A 12 -16.32 -12.81 7.94
CA LEU A 12 -16.22 -12.56 9.38
C LEU A 12 -15.97 -13.92 10.08
N LEU A 13 -14.79 -14.15 10.63
CA LEU A 13 -14.56 -15.27 11.55
C LEU A 13 -15.14 -14.90 12.93
N ALA A 14 -16.37 -15.35 13.18
CA ALA A 14 -16.97 -15.31 14.51
C ALA A 14 -16.45 -16.50 15.34
N PHE A 15 -15.63 -16.22 16.35
CA PHE A 15 -15.36 -17.22 17.39
C PHE A 15 -16.51 -17.17 18.40
N GLY A 16 -17.23 -18.29 18.52
CA GLY A 16 -18.26 -18.48 19.54
C GLY A 16 -17.63 -18.55 20.92
N ALA A 17 -18.01 -17.63 21.81
CA ALA A 17 -17.73 -17.73 23.23
C ALA A 17 -18.75 -18.68 23.87
N ASN A 18 -18.28 -19.79 24.44
CA ASN A 18 -19.06 -20.58 25.37
C ASN A 18 -18.83 -20.02 26.78
N ALA A 19 -19.89 -19.50 27.39
CA ALA A 19 -19.90 -19.13 28.79
C ALA A 19 -20.05 -20.40 29.63
N ALA A 20 -19.06 -20.68 30.48
CA ALA A 20 -19.24 -21.54 31.65
C ALA A 20 -19.23 -20.63 32.87
N ASP A 21 -20.39 -20.50 33.50
CA ASP A 21 -20.63 -19.72 34.72
C ASP A 21 -19.91 -20.39 35.89
N VAL A 22 -18.97 -19.65 36.50
CA VAL A 22 -18.50 -19.89 37.87
C VAL A 22 -18.64 -18.56 38.59
N GLN A 23 -19.62 -18.48 39.48
CA GLN A 23 -19.83 -17.36 40.38
C GLN A 23 -18.62 -17.21 41.33
N GLY A 24 -17.71 -16.30 40.97
CA GLY A 24 -16.66 -15.77 41.85
C GLY A 24 -17.11 -14.45 42.47
N SER A 25 -16.95 -14.36 43.78
CA SER A 25 -17.29 -13.23 44.67
C SER A 25 -17.09 -11.84 44.04
N ARG A 26 -18.14 -11.01 44.03
CA ARG A 26 -18.04 -9.59 43.66
C ARG A 26 -17.18 -8.85 44.69
N SER A 27 -15.89 -8.68 44.41
CA SER A 27 -15.13 -7.56 44.97
C SER A 27 -15.81 -6.25 44.56
N PRO A 28 -15.87 -5.22 45.43
CA PRO A 28 -16.42 -3.93 45.04
C PRO A 28 -15.69 -3.46 43.79
N ALA A 29 -16.45 -3.13 42.74
CA ALA A 29 -15.90 -2.51 41.55
C ALA A 29 -15.19 -1.24 42.00
N LEU A 30 -13.85 -1.28 42.02
CA LEU A 30 -13.06 -0.07 42.10
C LEU A 30 -13.55 0.79 40.94
N THR A 31 -14.13 1.95 41.26
CA THR A 31 -14.40 2.99 40.28
C THR A 31 -13.13 3.14 39.45
N GLU A 32 -13.18 2.79 38.16
CA GLU A 32 -12.06 2.98 37.27
C GLU A 32 -11.80 4.49 37.21
N VAL A 33 -10.86 4.95 38.02
CA VAL A 33 -10.30 6.28 37.92
C VAL A 33 -9.55 6.26 36.60
N VAL A 34 -10.19 6.73 35.52
CA VAL A 34 -9.52 7.01 34.25
C VAL A 34 -8.43 8.03 34.58
N PRO A 35 -7.13 7.66 34.58
CA PRO A 35 -6.09 8.59 34.95
C PRO A 35 -6.08 9.77 33.95
N PRO A 36 -5.88 11.02 34.38
CA PRO A 36 -5.64 12.11 33.46
C PRO A 36 -4.25 11.95 32.83
N GLY A 37 -4.19 11.30 31.68
CA GLY A 37 -2.96 11.04 30.92
C GLY A 37 -3.31 10.47 29.55
N VAL A 38 -3.78 11.33 28.65
CA VAL A 38 -4.54 10.88 27.48
C VAL A 38 -3.60 10.30 26.40
N GLY A 39 -3.63 8.98 26.26
CA GLY A 39 -3.07 8.26 25.11
C GLY A 39 -3.64 8.77 23.79
N TRP A 40 -2.81 8.76 22.74
CA TRP A 40 -3.05 9.17 21.34
C TRP A 40 -3.74 10.51 21.06
N THR A 41 -4.28 11.20 22.07
CA THR A 41 -4.99 12.46 21.96
C THR A 41 -3.98 13.59 21.90
N GLY A 42 -4.10 14.43 20.88
CA GLY A 42 -3.20 15.55 20.68
C GLY A 42 -3.03 15.92 19.23
N VAL A 43 -2.30 17.00 19.03
CA VAL A 43 -1.91 17.46 17.69
C VAL A 43 -0.65 16.72 17.28
N TYR A 44 -0.50 16.44 15.99
CA TYR A 44 0.71 15.84 15.44
C TYR A 44 1.08 16.48 14.11
N ALA A 45 2.37 16.46 13.81
CA ALA A 45 2.91 16.83 12.52
C ALA A 45 3.89 15.76 12.05
N GLY A 46 3.96 15.52 10.75
CA GLY A 46 4.81 14.48 10.20
C GLY A 46 5.27 14.77 8.80
N LEU A 47 6.32 14.06 8.41
CA LEU A 47 6.85 14.02 7.06
C LEU A 47 6.80 12.59 6.56
N HIS A 48 6.57 12.42 5.26
CA HIS A 48 6.58 11.12 4.61
C HIS A 48 7.18 11.22 3.22
N ALA A 49 7.74 10.10 2.78
CA ALA A 49 8.14 9.89 1.41
C ALA A 49 7.48 8.60 0.91
N GLY A 50 7.35 8.48 -0.40
CA GLY A 50 6.62 7.36 -0.95
C GLY A 50 6.78 7.22 -2.44
N TYR A 51 6.01 6.28 -2.96
CA TYR A 51 5.94 5.96 -4.36
C TYR A 51 4.48 5.87 -4.77
N GLY A 52 4.15 6.44 -5.91
CA GLY A 52 2.80 6.55 -6.42
C GLY A 52 2.67 6.00 -7.82
N PHE A 53 1.46 5.60 -8.14
CA PHE A 53 1.05 5.01 -9.41
C PHE A 53 -0.26 5.65 -9.83
N ALA A 54 -0.46 5.88 -11.12
CA ALA A 54 -1.71 6.38 -11.65
C ALA A 54 -2.09 5.70 -12.95
N ASN A 55 -3.39 5.42 -13.11
CA ASN A 55 -4.00 4.97 -14.36
C ASN A 55 -4.96 6.05 -14.84
N THR A 56 -4.74 6.53 -16.06
CA THR A 56 -5.57 7.56 -16.67
C THR A 56 -6.40 6.98 -17.81
N SER A 57 -7.70 7.29 -17.79
CA SER A 57 -8.60 7.04 -18.92
C SER A 57 -8.95 8.35 -19.61
N ILE A 58 -8.93 8.34 -20.94
CA ILE A 58 -9.23 9.47 -21.82
C ILE A 58 -10.29 9.02 -22.83
N SER A 59 -11.40 9.72 -22.92
CA SER A 59 -12.45 9.36 -23.90
C SER A 59 -13.16 10.55 -24.49
N ILE A 60 -13.54 10.44 -25.76
CA ILE A 60 -14.52 11.28 -26.44
C ILE A 60 -15.79 10.45 -26.62
N PRO A 61 -16.88 10.75 -25.89
CA PRO A 61 -18.15 10.02 -26.01
C PRO A 61 -18.61 9.96 -27.48
N GLY A 62 -18.90 8.74 -27.96
CA GLY A 62 -19.39 8.51 -29.32
C GLY A 62 -18.33 8.45 -30.42
N LEU A 63 -17.04 8.66 -30.12
CA LEU A 63 -15.96 8.61 -31.11
C LEU A 63 -14.90 7.56 -30.76
N PHE A 64 -14.17 7.77 -29.67
CA PHE A 64 -13.13 6.85 -29.19
C PHE A 64 -12.93 6.98 -27.68
N GLY A 65 -12.40 5.95 -27.04
CA GLY A 65 -11.95 6.01 -25.66
C GLY A 65 -10.74 5.12 -25.47
N PHE A 66 -9.73 5.63 -24.78
CA PHE A 66 -8.49 4.98 -24.38
C PHE A 66 -8.49 4.86 -22.85
N SER A 67 -8.39 3.66 -22.30
CA SER A 67 -8.25 3.43 -20.86
C SER A 67 -6.97 2.68 -20.61
N GLY A 68 -6.22 3.04 -19.56
CA GLY A 68 -5.04 2.30 -19.11
C GLY A 68 -3.72 3.03 -19.20
N LEU A 69 -3.67 4.37 -19.37
CA LEU A 69 -2.42 5.13 -19.36
C LEU A 69 -1.78 5.13 -17.96
N GLY A 70 -0.79 4.26 -17.76
CA GLY A 70 -0.03 4.08 -16.53
C GLY A 70 1.08 5.12 -16.34
N ALA A 71 1.15 5.69 -15.14
CA ALA A 71 2.19 6.59 -14.66
C ALA A 71 2.68 6.11 -13.29
N ASN A 72 3.92 6.42 -12.95
CA ASN A 72 4.51 6.06 -11.66
C ASN A 72 5.59 7.05 -11.27
N GLY A 73 5.94 7.10 -9.99
CA GLY A 73 7.02 7.96 -9.53
C GLY A 73 7.02 8.20 -8.03
N TRP A 74 7.90 9.10 -7.61
CA TRP A 74 8.12 9.39 -6.20
C TRP A 74 7.15 10.47 -5.69
N LEU A 75 6.99 10.52 -4.37
CA LEU A 75 6.33 11.61 -3.67
C LEU A 75 7.02 11.90 -2.34
N VAL A 76 7.00 13.17 -1.93
CA VAL A 76 7.43 13.63 -0.61
C VAL A 76 6.41 14.63 -0.09
N GLY A 77 6.10 14.57 1.18
CA GLY A 77 5.06 15.40 1.74
C GLY A 77 5.10 15.49 3.24
N GLY A 78 4.14 16.24 3.76
CA GLY A 78 3.92 16.37 5.18
C GLY A 78 2.44 16.34 5.52
N LYS A 79 2.16 16.02 6.77
CA LYS A 79 0.82 16.00 7.35
C LYS A 79 0.80 16.73 8.69
N VAL A 80 -0.31 17.38 8.97
CA VAL A 80 -0.64 17.89 10.30
C VAL A 80 -2.03 17.41 10.66
N GLY A 81 -2.26 17.08 11.92
CA GLY A 81 -3.56 16.56 12.32
C GLY A 81 -3.78 16.64 13.82
N ALA A 82 -5.00 16.30 14.21
CA ALA A 82 -5.40 16.21 15.60
C ALA A 82 -6.18 14.92 15.81
N ASP A 83 -5.81 14.22 16.88
CA ASP A 83 -6.43 12.96 17.28
C ASP A 83 -7.10 13.10 18.63
N TYR A 84 -8.17 12.34 18.80
CA TYR A 84 -8.92 12.20 20.02
C TYR A 84 -9.18 10.71 20.26
N GLN A 85 -8.67 10.20 21.38
CA GLN A 85 -8.89 8.83 21.82
C GLN A 85 -10.24 8.76 22.53
N VAL A 86 -11.27 8.37 21.78
CA VAL A 86 -12.69 8.36 22.22
C VAL A 86 -12.93 7.31 23.30
N ALA A 87 -12.22 6.17 23.22
CA ALA A 87 -12.32 5.07 24.16
C ALA A 87 -10.92 4.44 24.35
N GLN A 88 -10.80 3.48 25.26
CA GLN A 88 -9.51 2.86 25.62
C GLN A 88 -8.69 2.35 24.42
N ARG A 89 -9.34 1.99 23.30
CA ARG A 89 -8.67 1.52 22.07
C ARG A 89 -9.06 2.26 20.80
N TRP A 90 -10.00 3.19 20.83
CA TRP A 90 -10.50 3.85 19.62
C TRP A 90 -9.97 5.27 19.52
N VAL A 91 -9.38 5.59 18.37
CA VAL A 91 -8.84 6.93 18.06
C VAL A 91 -9.54 7.46 16.83
N ALA A 92 -10.15 8.63 16.95
CA ALA A 92 -10.70 9.38 15.82
C ALA A 92 -9.88 10.66 15.63
N GLY A 93 -9.79 11.16 14.41
CA GLY A 93 -9.04 12.39 14.17
C GLY A 93 -9.27 12.98 12.80
N ILE A 94 -8.59 14.09 12.56
CA ILE A 94 -8.55 14.78 11.28
C ILE A 94 -7.09 15.04 10.91
N LEU A 95 -6.81 15.08 9.62
CA LEU A 95 -5.50 15.45 9.09
C LEU A 95 -5.64 16.27 7.81
N ALA A 96 -4.72 17.21 7.64
CA ALA A 96 -4.46 17.90 6.40
C ALA A 96 -3.05 17.53 5.93
N GLU A 97 -2.88 17.37 4.63
CA GLU A 97 -1.58 17.01 4.05
C GLU A 97 -1.33 17.68 2.70
N GLY A 98 -0.05 17.77 2.36
CA GLY A 98 0.44 18.23 1.07
C GLY A 98 1.55 17.33 0.57
N ASN A 99 1.52 17.00 -0.71
CA ASN A 99 2.46 16.13 -1.40
C ASN A 99 3.01 16.84 -2.63
N LEU A 100 4.34 16.95 -2.69
CA LEU A 100 5.07 17.14 -3.93
C LEU A 100 5.29 15.76 -4.55
N GLN A 101 5.05 15.64 -5.84
CA GLN A 101 5.11 14.37 -6.53
C GLN A 101 5.73 14.53 -7.92
N GLY A 102 6.45 13.51 -8.35
CA GLY A 102 6.95 13.34 -9.71
C GLY A 102 6.37 12.08 -10.29
N ILE A 103 5.04 11.99 -10.37
CA ILE A 103 4.34 10.84 -10.94
C ILE A 103 4.02 11.20 -12.39
N ASP A 104 4.73 10.58 -13.33
CA ASP A 104 4.60 10.92 -14.74
C ASP A 104 4.59 9.69 -15.66
N THR A 105 4.10 9.93 -16.88
CA THR A 105 4.17 9.00 -18.00
C THR A 105 4.43 9.76 -19.29
N THR A 106 5.15 9.13 -20.22
CA THR A 106 5.48 9.66 -21.54
C THR A 106 5.06 8.67 -22.61
N VAL A 107 4.54 9.21 -23.71
CA VAL A 107 4.25 8.46 -24.94
C VAL A 107 5.26 8.93 -25.99
N SER A 108 6.00 8.00 -26.58
CA SER A 108 6.99 8.30 -27.61
C SER A 108 6.72 7.55 -28.92
N ALA A 109 7.06 8.18 -30.05
CA ALA A 109 6.98 7.57 -31.38
C ALA A 109 8.23 7.99 -32.17
N GLY A 110 8.92 7.04 -32.80
CA GLY A 110 10.16 7.32 -33.54
C GLY A 110 11.29 7.92 -32.69
N GLY A 111 11.33 7.63 -31.39
CA GLY A 111 12.32 8.22 -30.46
C GLY A 111 11.99 9.65 -29.98
N LEU A 112 10.89 10.24 -30.44
CA LEU A 112 10.42 11.55 -30.01
C LEU A 112 9.32 11.39 -28.96
N THR A 113 9.38 12.16 -27.86
CA THR A 113 8.23 12.25 -26.94
C THR A 113 7.11 12.99 -27.65
N VAL A 114 5.95 12.37 -27.77
CA VAL A 114 4.76 12.95 -28.42
C VAL A 114 3.79 13.47 -27.37
N ALA A 115 3.66 12.79 -26.23
CA ALA A 115 2.82 13.23 -25.11
C ALA A 115 3.50 12.98 -23.76
N ARG A 116 3.20 13.83 -22.77
CA ARG A 116 3.59 13.65 -21.36
C ARG A 116 2.43 14.01 -20.46
N VAL A 117 2.20 13.20 -19.42
CA VAL A 117 1.25 13.49 -18.34
C VAL A 117 2.04 13.48 -17.04
N SER A 118 2.00 14.56 -16.25
CA SER A 118 2.67 14.65 -14.95
C SER A 118 1.73 15.15 -13.87
N GLY A 119 1.89 14.65 -12.64
CA GLY A 119 1.25 15.22 -11.46
C GLY A 119 2.29 15.76 -10.49
N ASP A 120 2.17 17.05 -10.14
CA ASP A 120 3.25 17.80 -9.48
C ASP A 120 2.96 18.09 -7.99
N LEU A 121 1.72 18.48 -7.66
CA LEU A 121 1.29 18.84 -6.30
C LEU A 121 -0.10 18.29 -6.02
N ARG A 122 -0.31 17.75 -4.82
CA ARG A 122 -1.62 17.32 -4.32
C ARG A 122 -1.76 17.59 -2.83
N TRP A 123 -2.87 18.19 -2.44
CA TRP A 123 -3.26 18.38 -1.04
C TRP A 123 -4.53 17.60 -0.72
N ALA A 124 -4.72 17.25 0.55
CA ALA A 124 -5.91 16.54 1.00
C ALA A 124 -6.28 16.89 2.44
N ILE A 125 -7.57 16.76 2.75
CA ILE A 125 -8.11 16.79 4.10
C ILE A 125 -8.84 15.46 4.32
N ARG A 126 -8.45 14.71 5.36
CA ARG A 126 -9.03 13.40 5.68
C ARG A 126 -9.45 13.31 7.13
N GLY A 127 -10.55 12.61 7.36
CA GLY A 127 -10.85 12.02 8.66
C GLY A 127 -10.07 10.71 8.82
N ARG A 128 -9.71 10.37 10.06
CA ARG A 128 -9.11 9.10 10.42
C ARG A 128 -9.90 8.43 11.54
N LEU A 129 -10.02 7.12 11.44
CA LEU A 129 -10.57 6.25 12.47
C LEU A 129 -9.61 5.09 12.65
N GLY A 130 -9.17 4.85 13.88
CA GLY A 130 -8.21 3.82 14.19
C GLY A 130 -8.51 3.07 15.47
N PHE A 131 -7.85 1.93 15.58
CA PHE A 131 -7.96 0.99 16.67
C PHE A 131 -6.55 0.63 17.19
N LEU A 132 -6.36 0.73 18.50
CA LEU A 132 -5.10 0.43 19.16
C LEU A 132 -4.94 -1.08 19.33
N LEU A 133 -3.94 -1.63 18.65
CA LEU A 133 -3.53 -3.02 18.80
C LEU A 133 -2.63 -3.19 20.03
N THR A 134 -1.72 -2.25 20.23
CA THR A 134 -0.92 -2.05 21.45
C THR A 134 -1.06 -0.58 21.87
N PRO A 135 -0.64 -0.16 23.08
CA PRO A 135 -0.66 1.25 23.45
C PRO A 135 0.12 2.13 22.48
N GLU A 136 1.14 1.55 21.84
CA GLU A 136 2.06 2.20 20.91
C GLU A 136 1.64 2.08 19.46
N THR A 137 0.78 1.12 19.09
CA THR A 137 0.47 0.75 17.71
C THR A 137 -1.01 0.96 17.38
N LEU A 138 -1.28 1.89 16.47
CA LEU A 138 -2.58 2.15 15.88
C LEU A 138 -2.66 1.60 14.46
N VAL A 139 -3.67 0.76 14.19
CA VAL A 139 -4.16 0.55 12.81
C VAL A 139 -5.27 1.56 12.53
N TYR A 140 -5.30 2.14 11.35
CA TYR A 140 -6.29 3.14 11.02
C TYR A 140 -6.71 3.09 9.55
N ALA A 141 -7.91 3.59 9.29
CA ALA A 141 -8.39 3.94 7.98
C ALA A 141 -8.57 5.46 7.89
N THR A 142 -8.34 6.01 6.71
CA THR A 142 -8.58 7.42 6.40
C THR A 142 -9.55 7.57 5.24
N ALA A 143 -10.36 8.60 5.26
CA ALA A 143 -11.19 8.97 4.12
C ALA A 143 -11.34 10.49 4.05
N GLY A 144 -11.39 11.04 2.85
CA GLY A 144 -11.59 12.48 2.70
C GLY A 144 -11.43 12.97 1.28
N TRP A 145 -11.27 14.28 1.14
CA TRP A 145 -11.23 14.94 -0.15
C TRP A 145 -9.80 15.40 -0.46
N SER A 146 -9.46 15.37 -1.74
CA SER A 146 -8.15 15.79 -2.25
C SER A 146 -8.29 16.61 -3.53
N GLN A 147 -7.31 17.49 -3.75
CA GLN A 147 -7.13 18.19 -5.00
C GLN A 147 -5.66 18.25 -5.37
N GLY A 148 -5.37 18.10 -6.66
CA GLY A 148 -4.03 18.22 -7.19
C GLY A 148 -4.02 18.83 -8.58
N ARG A 149 -2.82 19.01 -9.11
CA ARG A 149 -2.58 19.52 -10.46
C ARG A 149 -1.99 18.42 -11.33
N THR A 150 -2.56 18.23 -12.52
CA THR A 150 -2.06 17.33 -13.55
C THR A 150 -1.77 18.14 -14.80
N THR A 151 -0.54 18.08 -15.28
CA THR A 151 -0.11 18.76 -16.50
C THR A 151 -0.12 17.76 -17.66
N PHE A 152 -0.77 18.13 -18.75
CA PHE A 152 -0.76 17.40 -20.01
C PHE A 152 0.05 18.21 -21.02
N SER A 153 1.05 17.59 -21.63
CA SER A 153 1.88 18.21 -22.66
C SER A 153 1.82 17.38 -23.93
N LEU A 154 1.59 18.03 -25.06
CA LEU A 154 1.66 17.41 -26.38
C LEU A 154 2.68 18.16 -27.24
N THR A 155 3.61 17.41 -27.81
CA THR A 155 4.64 17.97 -28.70
C THR A 155 3.98 18.61 -29.92
N GLY A 156 4.30 19.87 -30.17
CA GLY A 156 3.72 20.67 -31.26
C GLY A 156 2.42 21.41 -30.91
N LEU A 157 1.72 21.06 -29.82
CA LEU A 157 0.47 21.75 -29.41
C LEU A 157 0.55 22.46 -28.04
N GLY A 158 1.62 22.25 -27.27
CA GLY A 158 1.85 22.94 -25.98
C GLY A 158 1.41 22.13 -24.75
N SER A 159 1.29 22.81 -23.61
CA SER A 159 0.94 22.17 -22.33
C SER A 159 -0.26 22.84 -21.65
N ALA A 160 -1.08 22.04 -20.96
CA ALA A 160 -2.24 22.47 -20.20
C ALA A 160 -2.20 21.88 -18.78
N GLY A 161 -2.36 22.75 -17.79
CA GLY A 161 -2.50 22.34 -16.39
C GLY A 161 -3.97 22.18 -16.01
N LEU A 162 -4.34 21.01 -15.50
CA LEU A 162 -5.70 20.69 -15.07
C LEU A 162 -5.75 20.49 -13.55
N LEU A 163 -6.76 21.06 -12.92
CA LEU A 163 -7.07 20.77 -11.52
C LEU A 163 -7.87 19.47 -11.46
N THR A 164 -7.35 18.53 -10.70
CA THR A 164 -7.98 17.23 -10.40
C THR A 164 -8.49 17.27 -8.97
N SER A 165 -9.76 16.93 -8.74
CA SER A 165 -10.30 16.79 -7.38
C SER A 165 -11.01 15.45 -7.22
N GLY A 166 -11.09 14.96 -6.00
CA GLY A 166 -11.66 13.63 -5.77
C GLY A 166 -11.58 13.16 -4.33
N TRP A 167 -12.15 11.99 -4.08
CA TRP A 167 -12.13 11.35 -2.77
C TRP A 167 -10.92 10.43 -2.63
N GLN A 168 -10.35 10.37 -1.43
CA GLN A 168 -9.28 9.46 -1.05
C GLN A 168 -9.77 8.52 0.04
N ILE A 169 -9.35 7.26 -0.05
CA ILE A 169 -9.46 6.29 1.03
C ILE A 169 -8.09 5.69 1.30
N GLY A 170 -7.74 5.55 2.56
CA GLY A 170 -6.45 5.06 2.99
C GLY A 170 -6.54 4.09 4.14
N GLY A 171 -5.48 3.30 4.30
CA GLY A 171 -5.28 2.41 5.42
C GLY A 171 -3.82 2.42 5.82
N GLY A 172 -3.55 2.43 7.13
CA GLY A 172 -2.19 2.51 7.63
C GLY A 172 -2.00 1.93 9.01
N ILE A 173 -0.73 1.81 9.37
CA ILE A 173 -0.23 1.49 10.71
C ILE A 173 0.61 2.68 11.15
N GLU A 174 0.43 3.11 12.40
CA GLU A 174 1.30 4.07 13.06
C GLU A 174 1.75 3.47 14.39
N THR A 175 3.06 3.46 14.63
CA THR A 175 3.66 2.83 15.81
C THR A 175 4.68 3.77 16.45
N ARG A 176 4.70 3.82 17.78
CA ARG A 176 5.67 4.62 18.52
C ARG A 176 7.08 4.07 18.34
N LEU A 177 8.04 4.92 17.99
CA LEU A 177 9.46 4.55 17.97
C LEU A 177 10.12 4.89 19.31
N SER A 178 10.07 6.15 19.71
CA SER A 178 10.68 6.66 20.93
C SER A 178 10.08 8.01 21.29
N GLY A 179 9.84 8.25 22.58
CA GLY A 179 9.30 9.53 23.07
C GLY A 179 8.02 9.92 22.32
N ASN A 180 8.04 11.06 21.65
CA ASN A 180 6.89 11.58 20.91
C ASN A 180 6.95 11.29 19.41
N VAL A 181 7.91 10.47 18.96
CA VAL A 181 8.15 10.12 17.56
C VAL A 181 7.50 8.79 17.22
N PHE A 182 6.72 8.80 16.14
CA PHE A 182 5.97 7.68 15.60
C PHE A 182 6.38 7.40 14.17
N LEU A 183 6.53 6.12 13.83
CA LEU A 183 6.68 5.63 12.46
C LEU A 183 5.29 5.32 11.91
N HIS A 184 5.00 5.75 10.69
CA HIS A 184 3.78 5.34 10.01
C HIS A 184 4.06 4.80 8.62
N ALA A 185 3.22 3.86 8.21
CA ALA A 185 3.11 3.37 6.84
C ALA A 185 1.64 3.46 6.43
N GLU A 186 1.35 4.04 5.27
CA GLU A 186 -0.01 4.22 4.76
C GLU A 186 -0.07 3.90 3.26
N TYR A 187 -1.14 3.22 2.84
CA TYR A 187 -1.54 3.15 1.45
C TYR A 187 -2.79 4.01 1.25
N VAL A 188 -2.79 4.85 0.21
CA VAL A 188 -3.94 5.71 -0.12
C VAL A 188 -4.31 5.56 -1.58
N HIS A 189 -5.59 5.25 -1.80
CA HIS A 189 -6.21 5.24 -3.11
C HIS A 189 -6.99 6.54 -3.33
N THR A 190 -6.81 7.15 -4.49
CA THR A 190 -7.43 8.41 -4.91
C THR A 190 -8.36 8.16 -6.10
N PHE A 191 -9.65 8.38 -5.86
CA PHE A 191 -10.69 8.41 -6.88
C PHE A 191 -10.86 9.84 -7.36
N THR A 192 -10.29 10.18 -8.52
CA THR A 192 -10.46 11.51 -9.11
C THR A 192 -11.76 11.59 -9.91
N ASN A 193 -12.47 12.71 -9.77
CA ASN A 193 -13.60 13.04 -10.62
C ASN A 193 -13.15 13.20 -12.07
N SER A 194 -14.08 12.98 -13.00
CA SER A 194 -13.85 13.28 -14.41
C SER A 194 -13.64 14.77 -14.63
N ILE A 195 -12.60 15.10 -15.37
CA ILE A 195 -12.37 16.44 -15.90
C ILE A 195 -13.05 16.52 -17.27
N GLY A 196 -14.01 17.42 -17.41
CA GLY A 196 -14.75 17.69 -18.66
C GLY A 196 -14.47 19.07 -19.25
N GLN A 197 -13.33 19.68 -18.90
CA GLN A 197 -13.01 21.07 -19.23
C GLN A 197 -12.76 21.33 -20.74
N PHE A 198 -12.62 20.26 -21.53
CA PHE A 198 -12.46 20.32 -22.99
C PHE A 198 -13.53 19.46 -23.66
N ALA A 199 -14.81 19.81 -23.59
CA ALA A 199 -15.84 19.04 -24.28
C ALA A 199 -15.49 18.86 -25.78
N PRO A 200 -15.56 17.63 -26.33
CA PRO A 200 -16.11 16.40 -25.76
C PRO A 200 -15.11 15.48 -25.00
N LEU A 201 -13.88 15.89 -24.76
CA LEU A 201 -12.84 15.13 -24.05
C LEU A 201 -13.14 14.96 -22.55
N VAL A 202 -13.16 13.71 -22.09
CA VAL A 202 -13.31 13.32 -20.68
C VAL A 202 -12.03 12.63 -20.21
N VAL A 203 -11.44 13.14 -19.13
CA VAL A 203 -10.23 12.57 -18.51
C VAL A 203 -10.54 12.10 -17.09
N ARG A 204 -10.17 10.86 -16.76
CA ARG A 204 -10.39 10.23 -15.44
C ARG A 204 -9.09 9.60 -14.94
N PRO A 205 -8.30 10.31 -14.12
CA PRO A 205 -7.14 9.74 -13.45
C PRO A 205 -7.54 9.01 -12.17
N THR A 206 -6.99 7.83 -11.95
CA THR A 206 -7.06 7.10 -10.67
C THR A 206 -5.64 6.88 -10.19
N SER A 207 -5.37 7.03 -8.89
CA SER A 207 -4.01 6.84 -8.39
C SER A 207 -3.96 6.15 -7.04
N GLY A 208 -2.89 5.38 -6.81
CA GLY A 208 -2.57 4.78 -5.53
C GLY A 208 -1.19 5.23 -5.08
N THR A 209 -1.03 5.53 -3.80
CA THR A 209 0.23 5.95 -3.20
C THR A 209 0.55 5.08 -2.00
N VAL A 210 1.81 4.64 -1.91
CA VAL A 210 2.35 3.99 -0.71
C VAL A 210 3.37 4.93 -0.11
N ARG A 211 3.32 5.09 1.21
CA ARG A 211 4.12 6.09 1.92
C ARG A 211 4.53 5.59 3.29
N VAL A 212 5.76 5.97 3.65
CA VAL A 212 6.36 5.73 4.96
C VAL A 212 6.89 7.05 5.48
N GLY A 213 6.73 7.29 6.77
CA GLY A 213 7.12 8.56 7.35
C GLY A 213 7.20 8.56 8.86
N LEU A 214 7.66 9.69 9.39
CA LEU A 214 7.72 9.95 10.81
C LEU A 214 6.68 10.99 11.20
N SER A 215 6.17 10.90 12.42
CA SER A 215 5.22 11.86 12.98
C SER A 215 5.59 12.16 14.42
N TYR A 216 5.62 13.44 14.75
CA TYR A 216 5.83 13.93 16.10
C TYR A 216 4.49 14.30 16.70
N ARG A 217 4.15 13.72 17.85
CA ARG A 217 2.92 14.01 18.61
C ARG A 217 3.19 15.04 19.70
N PHE A 218 2.52 16.18 19.64
CA PHE A 218 2.65 17.25 20.62
C PHE A 218 1.78 16.96 21.85
N GLY A 219 2.28 17.28 23.04
CA GLY A 219 1.48 17.26 24.27
C GLY A 219 1.19 15.88 24.85
N MET A 220 1.83 14.80 24.37
CA MET A 220 1.75 13.50 25.05
C MET A 220 2.48 13.58 26.40
N GLY A 221 1.73 13.53 27.50
CA GLY A 221 2.27 13.35 28.85
C GLY A 221 2.95 11.98 29.02
N GLN A 222 3.65 11.79 30.14
CA GLN A 222 4.41 10.56 30.44
C GLN A 222 3.53 9.36 30.81
N ALA A 223 2.24 9.56 31.05
CA ALA A 223 1.30 8.47 31.35
C ALA A 223 0.71 7.92 30.05
N HIS A 224 1.10 6.69 29.71
CA HIS A 224 0.49 5.91 28.62
C HIS A 224 -0.38 4.82 29.27
N PRO A 225 -1.62 4.59 28.80
CA PRO A 225 -2.40 3.46 29.27
C PRO A 225 -1.60 2.16 29.06
N THR A 226 -1.20 1.53 30.15
CA THR A 226 -0.41 0.30 30.14
C THR A 226 -1.33 -0.91 29.99
N PHE A 227 -1.79 -1.20 28.78
CA PHE A 227 -2.04 -2.60 28.45
C PHE A 227 -0.74 -3.13 27.85
N ALA A 228 -0.10 -4.10 28.52
CA ALA A 228 1.28 -4.48 28.24
C ALA A 228 1.53 -4.67 26.74
N ALA A 229 2.44 -3.87 26.17
CA ALA A 229 2.91 -4.05 24.80
C ALA A 229 3.51 -5.45 24.69
N ALA A 230 3.05 -6.22 23.70
CA ALA A 230 3.63 -7.54 23.46
C ALA A 230 5.07 -7.37 22.93
N GLY A 231 6.04 -7.62 23.78
CA GLY A 231 7.45 -7.67 23.41
C GLY A 231 7.96 -9.10 23.38
N ARG A 232 8.89 -9.39 22.47
CA ARG A 232 9.68 -10.63 22.49
C ARG A 232 11.15 -10.25 22.62
N ARG A 233 11.90 -10.95 23.47
CA ARG A 233 13.34 -10.69 23.62
C ARG A 233 14.14 -11.21 22.43
N ASP A 234 13.62 -12.25 21.78
CA ASP A 234 14.24 -12.90 20.65
C ASP A 234 13.26 -12.87 19.46
N TRP A 235 13.69 -12.47 18.27
CA TRP A 235 12.84 -12.49 17.07
C TRP A 235 13.02 -13.78 16.25
N SER A 236 13.93 -14.66 16.67
CA SER A 236 14.30 -15.87 15.92
C SER A 236 13.15 -16.85 15.79
N GLY A 237 13.16 -17.66 14.73
CA GLY A 237 12.23 -18.76 14.55
C GLY A 237 11.47 -18.70 13.24
N PHE A 238 10.73 -19.78 13.00
CA PHE A 238 9.89 -19.88 11.81
C PHE A 238 8.68 -18.95 11.93
N PHE A 239 8.15 -18.51 10.80
CA PHE A 239 6.87 -17.83 10.76
C PHE A 239 6.06 -18.26 9.56
N ALA A 240 4.74 -18.20 9.69
CA ALA A 240 3.81 -18.42 8.60
C ALA A 240 2.60 -17.50 8.76
N GLY A 241 2.05 -17.02 7.66
CA GLY A 241 1.01 -16.01 7.70
C GLY A 241 0.20 -15.92 6.42
N VAL A 242 -0.83 -15.08 6.50
CA VAL A 242 -1.66 -14.69 5.38
C VAL A 242 -1.40 -13.24 5.03
N GLN A 243 -1.52 -12.92 3.75
CA GLN A 243 -1.32 -11.59 3.21
C GLN A 243 -2.46 -11.18 2.29
N GLY A 244 -2.74 -9.89 2.27
CA GLY A 244 -3.67 -9.28 1.34
C GLY A 244 -3.15 -7.90 0.95
N GLY A 245 -3.47 -7.47 -0.25
CA GLY A 245 -2.95 -6.21 -0.72
C GLY A 245 -3.56 -5.74 -2.03
N TYR A 246 -2.97 -4.66 -2.52
CA TYR A 246 -3.31 -4.07 -3.79
C TYR A 246 -2.05 -3.98 -4.64
N GLY A 247 -2.12 -4.56 -5.83
CA GLY A 247 -1.02 -4.63 -6.78
C GLY A 247 -1.28 -3.76 -7.98
N PHE A 248 -0.18 -3.32 -8.59
CA PHE A 248 -0.16 -2.48 -9.76
C PHE A 248 0.96 -2.94 -10.69
N GLY A 249 0.80 -2.72 -11.99
CA GLY A 249 1.86 -2.94 -12.96
C GLY A 249 1.80 -1.90 -14.07
N ASN A 250 2.96 -1.41 -14.49
CA ASN A 250 3.07 -0.57 -15.68
C ASN A 250 3.78 -1.37 -16.77
N THR A 251 3.11 -1.54 -17.91
CA THR A 251 3.64 -2.31 -19.04
C THR A 251 4.00 -1.37 -20.19
N SER A 252 5.20 -1.59 -20.71
CA SER A 252 5.72 -0.96 -21.92
C SER A 252 5.72 -1.98 -23.06
N LEU A 253 5.31 -1.55 -24.25
CA LEU A 253 5.50 -2.26 -25.51
C LEU A 253 6.43 -1.46 -26.41
N SER A 254 7.39 -2.10 -27.05
CA SER A 254 8.27 -1.43 -28.00
C SER A 254 8.56 -2.26 -29.23
N VAL A 255 8.62 -1.59 -30.38
CA VAL A 255 9.21 -2.13 -31.62
C VAL A 255 10.55 -1.41 -31.80
N PRO A 256 11.69 -2.12 -31.68
CA PRO A 256 13.00 -1.49 -31.78
C PRO A 256 13.13 -0.62 -33.03
N GLY A 257 13.52 0.65 -32.85
CA GLY A 257 13.73 1.60 -33.94
C GLY A 257 12.46 2.20 -34.57
N VAL A 258 11.26 1.82 -34.12
CA VAL A 258 9.99 2.35 -34.67
C VAL A 258 9.19 3.11 -33.63
N PHE A 259 8.81 2.46 -32.52
CA PHE A 259 8.04 3.11 -31.46
C PHE A 259 8.22 2.44 -30.10
N GLU A 260 7.95 3.19 -29.04
CA GLU A 260 7.82 2.69 -27.68
C GLU A 260 6.56 3.27 -27.05
N PHE A 261 5.63 2.40 -26.70
CA PHE A 261 4.44 2.74 -25.94
C PHE A 261 4.62 2.32 -24.48
N THR A 262 4.90 3.28 -23.62
CA THR A 262 4.98 3.08 -22.17
C THR A 262 3.71 3.62 -21.51
N GLY A 263 3.19 2.89 -20.52
CA GLY A 263 2.01 3.31 -19.79
C GLY A 263 0.78 2.42 -20.01
N ILE A 264 0.88 1.10 -20.03
CA ILE A 264 -0.30 0.23 -19.83
C ILE A 264 -0.35 -0.15 -18.36
N GLY A 265 -1.18 0.55 -17.61
CA GLY A 265 -1.31 0.37 -16.18
C GLY A 265 -2.36 -0.69 -15.83
N SER A 266 -1.97 -1.72 -15.08
CA SER A 266 -2.80 -2.75 -14.48
C SER A 266 -2.92 -2.53 -12.97
N GLN A 267 -4.07 -2.85 -12.39
CA GLN A 267 -4.27 -2.75 -10.95
C GLN A 267 -5.29 -3.76 -10.43
N GLY A 268 -5.21 -4.12 -9.15
CA GLY A 268 -6.22 -4.96 -8.50
C GLY A 268 -5.77 -5.53 -7.18
N PHE A 269 -6.67 -6.27 -6.54
CA PHE A 269 -6.40 -6.91 -5.26
C PHE A 269 -5.65 -8.23 -5.43
N PHE A 270 -4.92 -8.62 -4.40
CA PHE A 270 -4.34 -9.94 -4.27
C PHE A 270 -4.46 -10.46 -2.85
N GLY A 271 -4.41 -11.77 -2.71
CA GLY A 271 -4.42 -12.48 -1.44
C GLY A 271 -3.51 -13.71 -1.51
N GLY A 272 -2.89 -14.07 -0.39
CA GLY A 272 -1.91 -15.14 -0.40
C GLY A 272 -1.42 -15.55 0.97
N VAL A 273 -0.36 -16.35 0.94
CA VAL A 273 0.33 -16.86 2.12
C VAL A 273 1.81 -16.51 2.03
N LEU A 274 2.46 -16.48 3.19
CA LEU A 274 3.90 -16.31 3.31
C LEU A 274 4.42 -17.20 4.44
N ALA A 275 5.66 -17.63 4.32
CA ALA A 275 6.36 -18.35 5.37
C ALA A 275 7.86 -18.10 5.29
N GLY A 276 8.55 -18.24 6.41
CA GLY A 276 9.97 -17.96 6.46
C GLY A 276 10.60 -18.30 7.81
N TYR A 277 11.84 -17.87 7.96
CA TYR A 277 12.61 -18.00 9.18
C TYR A 277 13.38 -16.72 9.45
N ASP A 278 13.31 -16.23 10.68
CA ASP A 278 14.12 -15.13 11.19
C ASP A 278 15.20 -15.65 12.13
N HIS A 279 16.36 -15.00 12.12
CA HIS A 279 17.44 -15.18 13.07
C HIS A 279 17.80 -13.83 13.68
N HIS A 280 17.60 -13.71 14.99
CA HIS A 280 18.02 -12.57 15.78
C HIS A 280 19.45 -12.80 16.27
N PHE A 281 20.38 -11.91 15.91
CA PHE A 281 21.76 -12.03 16.35
C PHE A 281 21.87 -11.65 17.83
N ALA A 282 22.31 -12.60 18.65
CA ALA A 282 22.44 -12.43 20.08
C ALA A 282 23.25 -11.19 20.46
N GLY A 283 22.76 -10.42 21.44
CA GLY A 283 23.41 -9.19 21.90
C GLY A 283 23.27 -7.99 20.96
N THR A 284 22.49 -8.12 19.88
CA THR A 284 22.22 -7.03 18.93
C THR A 284 20.72 -6.78 18.80
N ALA A 285 20.34 -5.75 18.05
CA ALA A 285 18.96 -5.53 17.60
C ALA A 285 18.75 -5.99 16.15
N VAL A 286 19.69 -6.73 15.56
CA VAL A 286 19.68 -7.06 14.13
C VAL A 286 19.01 -8.41 13.92
N VAL A 287 18.08 -8.47 12.96
CA VAL A 287 17.42 -9.70 12.53
C VAL A 287 17.67 -9.91 11.05
N ALA A 288 18.18 -11.08 10.68
CA ALA A 288 18.23 -11.51 9.29
C ALA A 288 17.26 -12.67 9.07
N GLY A 289 16.63 -12.74 7.91
CA GLY A 289 15.68 -13.81 7.63
C GLY A 289 15.55 -14.13 6.16
N ILE A 290 14.87 -15.23 5.88
CA ILE A 290 14.44 -15.63 4.54
C ILE A 290 12.93 -15.83 4.56
N GLU A 291 12.27 -15.46 3.47
CA GLU A 291 10.83 -15.58 3.28
C GLU A 291 10.52 -16.07 1.88
N ALA A 292 9.52 -16.92 1.77
CA ALA A 292 8.81 -17.19 0.53
C ALA A 292 7.34 -16.74 0.64
N ASP A 293 6.79 -16.25 -0.46
CA ASP A 293 5.37 -15.91 -0.57
C ASP A 293 4.75 -16.45 -1.85
N ALA A 294 3.46 -16.74 -1.78
CA ALA A 294 2.63 -17.07 -2.92
C ALA A 294 1.30 -16.32 -2.80
N SER A 295 0.83 -15.74 -3.89
CA SER A 295 -0.42 -14.99 -3.92
C SER A 295 -1.18 -15.20 -5.22
N LEU A 296 -2.50 -15.25 -5.10
CA LEU A 296 -3.43 -15.13 -6.22
C LEU A 296 -3.84 -13.67 -6.35
N SER A 297 -3.96 -13.22 -7.59
CA SER A 297 -4.19 -11.82 -7.95
C SER A 297 -5.39 -11.69 -8.88
N ALA A 298 -6.17 -10.64 -8.67
CA ALA A 298 -7.22 -10.19 -9.57
C ALA A 298 -6.81 -8.85 -10.18
N ILE A 299 -5.57 -8.76 -10.66
CA ILE A 299 -4.99 -7.56 -11.26
C ILE A 299 -5.29 -7.60 -12.75
N ASN A 300 -6.08 -6.66 -13.27
CA ASN A 300 -6.45 -6.63 -14.68
C ASN A 300 -6.62 -5.19 -15.16
N THR A 301 -6.31 -4.94 -16.42
CA THR A 301 -6.69 -3.74 -17.17
C THR A 301 -7.16 -4.12 -18.55
N THR A 302 -8.15 -3.38 -19.05
CA THR A 302 -8.63 -3.45 -20.43
C THR A 302 -8.30 -2.16 -21.16
N LEU A 303 -7.57 -2.27 -22.26
CA LEU A 303 -7.41 -1.23 -23.27
C LEU A 303 -8.55 -1.37 -24.27
N GLN A 304 -9.25 -0.28 -24.55
CA GLN A 304 -10.23 -0.19 -25.64
C GLN A 304 -9.76 0.91 -26.58
N ALA A 305 -9.96 0.76 -27.89
CA ALA A 305 -9.65 1.77 -28.88
C ALA A 305 -10.65 1.69 -30.05
N GLY A 306 -11.87 2.19 -29.85
CA GLY A 306 -12.84 2.40 -30.94
C GLY A 306 -13.10 1.18 -31.84
N GLY A 307 -13.07 -0.03 -31.29
CA GLY A 307 -13.17 -1.28 -32.04
C GLY A 307 -12.50 -2.44 -31.29
N PRO A 308 -11.21 -2.74 -31.52
CA PRO A 308 -10.52 -3.81 -30.82
C PRO A 308 -10.34 -3.52 -29.32
N SER A 309 -10.54 -4.56 -28.51
CA SER A 309 -10.22 -4.57 -27.09
C SER A 309 -8.99 -5.44 -26.84
N ALA A 310 -8.09 -4.97 -25.98
CA ALA A 310 -6.98 -5.75 -25.43
C ALA A 310 -7.04 -5.73 -23.90
N SER A 311 -6.55 -6.78 -23.24
CA SER A 311 -6.45 -6.85 -21.79
C SER A 311 -5.09 -7.33 -21.36
N VAL A 312 -4.59 -6.82 -20.24
CA VAL A 312 -3.39 -7.32 -19.56
C VAL A 312 -3.70 -7.49 -18.09
N GLY A 313 -3.33 -8.63 -17.52
CA GLY A 313 -3.56 -8.92 -16.11
C GLY A 313 -2.60 -9.95 -15.53
N SER A 314 -2.68 -10.18 -14.23
CA SER A 314 -1.88 -11.15 -13.49
C SER A 314 -2.76 -11.98 -12.55
N ASP A 315 -2.50 -13.28 -12.53
CA ASP A 315 -3.32 -14.26 -11.80
C ASP A 315 -2.63 -14.83 -10.57
N TRP A 316 -1.32 -15.04 -10.66
CA TRP A 316 -0.54 -15.56 -9.54
C TRP A 316 0.87 -14.96 -9.54
N ASN A 317 1.41 -14.87 -8.33
CA ASN A 317 2.74 -14.37 -8.05
C ASN A 317 3.36 -15.27 -6.98
N VAL A 318 4.64 -15.62 -7.14
CA VAL A 318 5.44 -16.30 -6.12
C VAL A 318 6.78 -15.59 -5.98
N GLY A 319 7.36 -15.60 -4.79
CA GLY A 319 8.64 -14.94 -4.55
C GLY A 319 9.41 -15.55 -3.41
N ALA A 320 10.72 -15.40 -3.46
CA ALA A 320 11.63 -15.72 -2.37
C ALA A 320 12.54 -14.52 -2.12
N ARG A 321 12.66 -14.08 -0.86
CA ARG A 321 13.41 -12.88 -0.45
C ARG A 321 14.22 -13.16 0.80
N ALA A 322 15.43 -12.61 0.85
CA ALA A 322 16.17 -12.42 2.09
C ALA A 322 15.80 -11.04 2.67
N ARG A 323 15.70 -10.94 3.98
CA ARG A 323 15.35 -9.71 4.70
C ARG A 323 16.33 -9.39 5.81
N LEU A 324 16.55 -8.10 6.04
CA LEU A 324 17.39 -7.57 7.11
C LEU A 324 16.64 -6.46 7.83
N GLY A 325 16.43 -6.64 9.13
CA GLY A 325 15.65 -5.74 9.98
C GLY A 325 16.39 -5.33 11.24
N TYR A 326 15.90 -4.24 11.85
CA TYR A 326 16.41 -3.69 13.10
C TYR A 326 15.28 -3.56 14.11
N VAL A 327 15.41 -4.19 15.28
CA VAL A 327 14.39 -4.25 16.32
C VAL A 327 14.44 -3.01 17.21
N ILE A 328 13.31 -2.33 17.34
CA ILE A 328 13.11 -1.13 18.13
C ILE A 328 12.07 -1.44 19.21
N GLY A 329 12.43 -1.20 20.48
CA GLY A 329 11.52 -1.42 21.61
C GLY A 329 11.07 -2.88 21.81
N GLY A 330 11.80 -3.84 21.22
CA GLY A 330 11.52 -5.29 21.31
C GLY A 330 10.29 -5.78 20.53
N SER A 331 9.49 -4.89 19.97
CA SER A 331 8.20 -5.22 19.34
C SER A 331 8.08 -4.72 17.89
N ILE A 332 8.93 -3.81 17.44
CA ILE A 332 8.85 -3.21 16.10
C ILE A 332 10.13 -3.52 15.33
N MET A 333 10.01 -3.92 14.06
CA MET A 333 11.13 -4.22 13.18
C MET A 333 10.87 -3.58 11.80
N PRO A 334 11.37 -2.36 11.54
CA PRO A 334 11.63 -1.92 10.17
C PRO A 334 12.65 -2.84 9.49
N TYR A 335 12.44 -3.14 8.22
CA TYR A 335 13.35 -3.97 7.43
C TYR A 335 13.34 -3.60 5.95
N VAL A 336 14.41 -4.04 5.28
CA VAL A 336 14.49 -4.12 3.82
C VAL A 336 14.63 -5.59 3.42
N ALA A 337 14.18 -5.92 2.22
CA ALA A 337 14.31 -7.25 1.66
C ALA A 337 14.67 -7.20 0.18
N ALA A 338 15.41 -8.20 -0.28
CA ALA A 338 15.77 -8.37 -1.68
C ALA A 338 15.66 -9.84 -2.08
N GLY A 339 15.29 -10.11 -3.31
CA GLY A 339 15.11 -11.48 -3.77
C GLY A 339 14.67 -11.56 -5.21
N TYR A 340 14.04 -12.68 -5.55
CA TYR A 340 13.57 -12.95 -6.91
C TYR A 340 12.13 -13.43 -6.85
N GLY A 341 11.33 -13.03 -7.82
CA GLY A 341 9.95 -13.49 -7.91
C GLY A 341 9.52 -13.73 -9.33
N TRP A 342 8.43 -14.48 -9.44
CA TRP A 342 7.78 -14.85 -10.67
C TRP A 342 6.33 -14.42 -10.64
N THR A 343 5.90 -13.83 -11.75
CA THR A 343 4.55 -13.31 -11.95
C THR A 343 4.02 -13.90 -13.24
N HIS A 344 2.85 -14.55 -13.18
CA HIS A 344 2.17 -14.94 -14.39
C HIS A 344 1.33 -13.79 -14.92
N ILE A 345 1.54 -13.47 -16.19
CA ILE A 345 0.84 -12.42 -16.92
C ILE A 345 0.01 -13.06 -18.01
N ARG A 346 -1.25 -12.63 -18.10
CA ARG A 346 -2.14 -12.91 -19.22
C ARG A 346 -2.33 -11.66 -20.04
N ALA A 347 -2.16 -11.79 -21.34
CA ALA A 347 -2.49 -10.76 -22.31
C ALA A 347 -3.51 -11.32 -23.32
N SER A 348 -4.50 -10.53 -23.70
CA SER A 348 -5.42 -10.87 -24.78
C SER A 348 -5.68 -9.66 -25.66
N GLY A 349 -5.94 -9.86 -26.94
CA GLY A 349 -6.25 -8.78 -27.88
C GLY A 349 -6.42 -9.31 -29.29
N LEU A 350 -7.27 -8.66 -30.11
CA LEU A 350 -7.48 -9.03 -31.52
C LEU A 350 -7.88 -10.52 -31.73
N GLY A 351 -8.60 -11.11 -30.77
CA GLY A 351 -9.02 -12.51 -30.84
C GLY A 351 -7.94 -13.54 -30.50
N VAL A 352 -6.73 -13.11 -30.12
CA VAL A 352 -5.63 -13.97 -29.67
C VAL A 352 -5.31 -13.73 -28.20
N GLY A 353 -4.87 -14.78 -27.50
CA GLY A 353 -4.53 -14.74 -26.07
C GLY A 353 -3.19 -15.40 -25.81
N PHE A 354 -2.43 -14.84 -24.88
CA PHE A 354 -1.09 -15.29 -24.50
C PHE A 354 -0.96 -15.28 -22.98
N GLY A 355 -0.22 -16.26 -22.44
CA GLY A 355 0.15 -16.32 -21.03
C GLY A 355 1.64 -16.57 -20.92
N GLU A 356 2.35 -15.76 -20.14
CA GLU A 356 3.78 -15.94 -19.88
C GLU A 356 4.09 -15.71 -18.40
N THR A 357 5.08 -16.44 -17.90
CA THR A 357 5.62 -16.23 -16.56
C THR A 357 6.87 -15.38 -16.64
N MET A 358 6.82 -14.19 -16.07
CA MET A 358 7.96 -13.27 -15.97
C MET A 358 8.67 -13.45 -14.63
N GLY A 359 10.00 -13.53 -14.66
CA GLY A 359 10.85 -13.51 -13.47
C GLY A 359 11.60 -12.20 -13.35
N GLY A 360 11.78 -11.70 -12.12
CA GLY A 360 12.45 -10.44 -11.88
C GLY A 360 13.02 -10.28 -10.46
N LEU A 361 13.98 -9.37 -10.33
CA LEU A 361 14.52 -8.96 -9.04
C LEU A 361 13.42 -8.24 -8.26
N GLN A 362 13.25 -8.59 -6.99
CA GLN A 362 12.35 -7.91 -6.08
C GLN A 362 13.14 -7.16 -5.01
N LEU A 363 12.75 -5.90 -4.76
CA LEU A 363 13.15 -5.14 -3.58
C LEU A 363 11.91 -4.82 -2.77
N ALA A 364 12.00 -4.95 -1.45
CA ALA A 364 10.91 -4.60 -0.55
C ALA A 364 11.40 -3.81 0.65
N ALA A 365 10.52 -2.99 1.18
CA ALA A 365 10.71 -2.29 2.45
C ALA A 365 9.42 -2.37 3.24
N GLY A 366 9.53 -2.58 4.55
CA GLY A 366 8.36 -2.75 5.40
C GLY A 366 8.66 -2.55 6.87
N VAL A 367 7.58 -2.61 7.63
CA VAL A 367 7.59 -2.57 9.10
C VAL A 367 6.76 -3.74 9.59
N GLU A 368 7.33 -4.52 10.50
CA GLU A 368 6.64 -5.60 11.21
C GLU A 368 6.55 -5.25 12.70
N THR A 369 5.40 -5.46 13.32
CA THR A 369 5.17 -5.18 14.74
C THR A 369 4.49 -6.36 15.43
N MET A 370 4.86 -6.62 16.68
CA MET A 370 4.27 -7.67 17.51
C MET A 370 2.96 -7.18 18.13
N ILE A 371 1.88 -7.93 17.86
CA ILE A 371 0.56 -7.72 18.47
C ILE A 371 0.43 -8.59 19.72
N THR A 372 0.96 -9.82 19.65
CA THR A 372 1.18 -10.73 20.77
C THR A 372 2.61 -11.29 20.64
N PRO A 373 3.14 -12.02 21.64
CA PRO A 373 4.47 -12.63 21.52
C PRO A 373 4.62 -13.55 20.30
N ASN A 374 3.51 -14.09 19.76
CA ASN A 374 3.50 -15.00 18.62
C ASN A 374 2.80 -14.44 17.39
N VAL A 375 2.12 -13.28 17.46
CA VAL A 375 1.38 -12.72 16.32
C VAL A 375 2.02 -11.41 15.91
N THR A 376 2.42 -11.30 14.65
CA THR A 376 2.93 -10.07 14.07
C THR A 376 1.97 -9.52 13.02
N LEU A 377 1.90 -8.19 12.97
CA LEU A 377 1.27 -7.44 11.90
C LEU A 377 2.36 -6.75 11.09
N ARG A 378 2.25 -6.77 9.78
CA ARG A 378 3.24 -6.20 8.88
C ARG A 378 2.57 -5.37 7.81
N ALA A 379 3.17 -4.23 7.49
CA ALA A 379 2.93 -3.48 6.27
C ALA A 379 4.21 -3.47 5.43
N GLU A 380 4.09 -3.75 4.13
CA GLU A 380 5.25 -3.84 3.24
C GLU A 380 4.89 -3.38 1.82
N TYR A 381 5.86 -2.81 1.14
CA TYR A 381 5.82 -2.53 -0.28
C TYR A 381 6.91 -3.33 -1.01
N VAL A 382 6.51 -4.10 -2.02
CA VAL A 382 7.39 -4.87 -2.90
C VAL A 382 7.38 -4.22 -4.28
N HIS A 383 8.56 -3.93 -4.81
CA HIS A 383 8.75 -3.57 -6.21
C HIS A 383 9.49 -4.70 -6.93
N GLN A 384 9.00 -5.09 -8.10
CA GLN A 384 9.62 -6.09 -8.94
C GLN A 384 10.08 -5.46 -10.26
N PHE A 385 11.38 -5.51 -10.47
CA PHE A 385 12.03 -5.10 -11.71
C PHE A 385 12.06 -6.30 -12.65
N ASN A 386 11.37 -6.19 -13.78
CA ASN A 386 11.40 -7.23 -14.80
C ASN A 386 12.26 -6.78 -15.98
N SER A 387 12.94 -7.74 -16.60
CA SER A 387 13.70 -7.49 -17.82
C SER A 387 12.78 -7.45 -19.03
N SER A 388 13.16 -6.65 -20.04
CA SER A 388 12.47 -6.62 -21.33
C SER A 388 12.55 -7.99 -22.02
N ARG A 389 11.44 -8.45 -22.59
CA ARG A 389 11.32 -9.74 -23.30
C ARG A 389 10.67 -9.57 -24.67
N PRO A 390 11.03 -10.37 -25.68
CA PRO A 390 10.34 -10.34 -26.97
C PRO A 390 8.95 -10.98 -26.85
N LEU A 391 7.90 -10.21 -27.16
CA LEU A 391 6.53 -10.70 -27.35
C LEU A 391 6.38 -11.34 -28.75
N ILE A 392 7.04 -10.76 -29.76
CA ILE A 392 7.26 -11.38 -31.08
C ILE A 392 8.78 -11.27 -31.36
N PRO A 393 9.52 -12.38 -31.47
CA PRO A 393 10.96 -12.35 -31.69
C PRO A 393 11.35 -11.45 -32.87
N GLY A 394 12.27 -10.50 -32.62
CA GLY A 394 12.79 -9.58 -33.63
C GLY A 394 11.86 -8.43 -34.02
N LEU A 395 10.61 -8.40 -33.53
CA LEU A 395 9.63 -7.41 -33.92
C LEU A 395 9.09 -6.61 -32.74
N LEU A 396 8.65 -7.27 -31.66
CA LEU A 396 7.92 -6.62 -30.58
C LEU A 396 8.47 -7.08 -29.24
N ASN A 397 8.87 -6.13 -28.40
CA ASN A 397 9.30 -6.35 -27.02
C ASN A 397 8.25 -5.82 -26.03
N TYR A 398 8.22 -6.41 -24.85
CA TYR A 398 7.43 -5.93 -23.73
C TYR A 398 8.24 -5.96 -22.43
N ARG A 399 7.92 -5.04 -21.51
CA ARG A 399 8.47 -5.00 -20.16
C ARG A 399 7.36 -4.58 -19.21
N THR A 400 7.20 -5.29 -18.11
CA THR A 400 6.22 -4.93 -17.07
C THR A 400 6.92 -4.73 -15.76
N ASP A 401 7.02 -3.50 -15.26
CA ASP A 401 7.45 -3.27 -13.87
C ASP A 401 6.22 -3.32 -12.96
N SER A 402 6.32 -3.94 -11.79
CA SER A 402 5.18 -4.13 -10.89
C SER A 402 5.48 -3.74 -9.45
N GLY A 403 4.45 -3.22 -8.78
CA GLY A 403 4.49 -2.81 -7.38
C GLY A 403 3.33 -3.44 -6.61
N ARG A 404 3.58 -3.93 -5.40
CA ARG A 404 2.56 -4.52 -4.53
C ARG A 404 2.65 -3.92 -3.14
N ALA A 405 1.58 -3.28 -2.69
CA ALA A 405 1.40 -2.88 -1.31
C ALA A 405 0.64 -3.99 -0.58
N ARG A 406 1.18 -4.51 0.53
CA ARG A 406 0.56 -5.59 1.31
C ARG A 406 0.52 -5.31 2.80
N VAL A 407 -0.50 -5.87 3.42
CA VAL A 407 -0.56 -6.11 4.86
C VAL A 407 -0.60 -7.61 5.09
N SER A 408 0.09 -8.07 6.13
CA SER A 408 0.06 -9.48 6.51
C SER A 408 -0.01 -9.67 8.01
N VAL A 409 -0.70 -10.74 8.42
CA VAL A 409 -0.70 -11.24 9.79
C VAL A 409 0.04 -12.57 9.79
N SER A 410 1.04 -12.71 10.66
CA SER A 410 1.86 -13.91 10.73
C SER A 410 1.94 -14.43 12.15
N TRP A 411 1.97 -15.75 12.26
CA TRP A 411 2.31 -16.45 13.48
C TRP A 411 3.82 -16.72 13.50
N LYS A 412 4.49 -16.34 14.60
CA LYS A 412 5.90 -16.65 14.89
C LYS A 412 6.01 -17.86 15.80
N PHE A 413 6.73 -18.87 15.33
CA PHE A 413 7.07 -20.09 16.03
C PHE A 413 8.44 -19.94 16.69
N GLY A 414 8.52 -20.21 17.98
CA GLY A 414 9.78 -20.23 18.73
C GLY A 414 10.10 -18.95 19.51
N GLY A 415 11.17 -19.06 20.31
CA GLY A 415 11.84 -18.14 21.24
C GLY A 415 11.02 -17.38 22.29
N ASP A 416 11.76 -16.71 23.17
CA ASP A 416 11.24 -16.36 24.48
C ASP A 416 10.32 -15.13 24.45
N ALA A 417 9.03 -15.38 24.74
CA ALA A 417 8.10 -14.31 25.07
C ALA A 417 8.64 -13.52 26.27
N ALA A 418 8.56 -12.18 26.23
CA ALA A 418 8.79 -11.42 27.43
C ALA A 418 7.77 -11.87 28.50
N VAL A 419 8.22 -12.14 29.72
CA VAL A 419 7.33 -12.42 30.85
C VAL A 419 6.44 -11.19 31.03
N ILE A 420 5.18 -11.29 30.61
CA ILE A 420 4.17 -10.27 30.88
C ILE A 420 3.84 -10.41 32.36
N ALA A 421 4.39 -9.53 33.19
CA ALA A 421 3.97 -9.43 34.57
C ALA A 421 2.48 -9.08 34.58
N ARG A 422 1.65 -10.03 35.03
CA ARG A 422 0.24 -9.78 35.33
C ARG A 422 0.23 -8.98 36.63
N TYR A 423 -0.12 -7.70 36.56
CA TYR A 423 -0.40 -6.87 37.73
C TYR A 423 -1.89 -6.58 37.78
#